data_AF-A0AAF0EGH5-F1
#
_entry.id   AF-A0AAF0EGH5-F1
#
_cell.length_a   1.000
_cell.length_b   1.000
_cell.length_c   1.000
_cell.angle_alpha   90.00
_cell.angle_beta   90.00
_cell.angle_gamma   90.00
#
_symmetry.space_group_name_H-M   'P 1'
#
loop_
_entity.id
_entity.type
_entity.pdbx_description
1 polymer ?
#
loop_
_entity_poly.entity_id
_entity_poly.type
_entity_poly.pdbx_seq_one_letter_code
_entity_poly.pdbx_strand_id
1 'polypeptide(L)'
;MAARQALPSTLLRLCVICATSLQAMSPGTAPDHVMDTEVAQQDGEALAAQIYHDLMALIHQVRKEVTALSLAMRPTAEAPPEAGPLEGLDDASVQSATQLLQSLASDVVPKLAFLANLATKHQTVYRLTDAASQDSTLQMAKDLGAQVLLGEQARGPHVVSASVGTRFARAVHQLAVALVEHVAELCQSFMDERTRTALLMAQKKRQGAHAQPVAMPPCTRATSLSLTKKLWTLCDAAQGEKTQMPSYIARLPHNNWEAMCMVWRQNELLMRDGLAELQEALEHESDEETIQAEDSNVILEPSWDQSPVLSAEEKETGRHVHALLTQGLAVLPALGKALDKRTYDCDAGADAVEAMTAAQDDLIAAVLYEADESTPLATAVQEYRAACQRVSDTVPGVGAGVLDGLEEALHAFHL
;
A
#
# COMPACT_ATOMS: atom_id res chain seq x y z
N MET A 1 25.95 16.99 32.85
CA MET A 1 24.58 17.12 33.44
C MET A 1 23.52 17.64 32.46
N ALA A 2 23.73 18.75 31.75
CA ALA A 2 22.73 19.30 30.81
C ALA A 2 22.35 18.35 29.65
N ALA A 3 23.33 17.64 29.07
CA ALA A 3 23.08 16.71 27.95
C ALA A 3 22.22 15.50 28.34
N ARG A 4 22.42 14.94 29.54
CA ARG A 4 21.63 13.80 30.06
C ARG A 4 20.17 14.15 30.33
N GLN A 5 19.88 15.41 30.66
CA GLN A 5 18.49 15.90 30.81
C GLN A 5 17.85 16.28 29.46
N ALA A 6 18.65 16.58 28.44
CA ALA A 6 18.17 16.96 27.10
C ALA A 6 17.69 15.76 26.27
N LEU A 7 18.25 14.57 26.47
CA LEU A 7 17.91 13.37 25.71
C LEU A 7 16.43 12.95 25.87
N PRO A 8 15.87 12.82 27.10
CA PRO A 8 14.43 12.55 27.28
C PRO A 8 13.52 13.60 26.61
N SER A 9 13.89 14.88 26.71
CA SER A 9 13.14 15.97 26.07
C SER A 9 13.18 15.88 24.54
N THR A 10 14.32 15.48 23.98
CA THR A 10 14.49 15.31 22.52
C THR A 10 13.70 14.11 22.01
N LEU A 11 13.72 12.98 22.73
CA LEU A 11 12.87 11.81 22.45
C LEU A 11 11.39 12.18 22.44
N LEU A 12 10.93 12.91 23.46
CA LEU A 12 9.54 13.36 23.55
C LEU A 12 9.17 14.27 22.37
N ARG A 13 10.04 15.24 22.03
CA ARG A 13 9.84 16.14 20.89
C ARG A 13 9.70 15.37 19.57
N LEU A 14 10.58 14.41 19.32
CA LEU A 14 10.54 13.60 18.11
C LEU A 14 9.23 12.78 18.05
N CYS A 15 8.81 12.12 19.12
CA CYS A 15 7.54 11.40 19.13
C CYS A 15 6.33 12.31 18.89
N VAL A 16 6.34 13.54 19.42
CA VAL A 16 5.29 14.54 19.12
C VAL A 16 5.31 14.91 17.63
N ILE A 17 6.49 15.12 17.05
CA ILE A 17 6.66 15.45 15.62
C ILE A 17 6.21 14.29 14.72
N CYS A 18 6.54 13.05 15.06
CA CYS A 18 6.04 11.87 14.36
C CYS A 18 4.52 11.83 14.40
N ALA A 19 3.92 12.01 15.58
CA ALA A 19 2.47 12.03 15.71
C ALA A 19 1.84 13.19 14.91
N THR A 20 2.43 14.40 14.91
CA THR A 20 1.93 15.53 14.08
C THR A 20 2.03 15.25 12.60
N SER A 21 3.11 14.61 12.18
CA SER A 21 3.35 14.23 10.79
C SER A 21 2.36 13.15 10.33
N LEU A 22 2.10 12.13 11.15
CA LEU A 22 1.08 11.10 10.86
C LEU A 22 -0.33 11.71 10.76
N GLN A 23 -0.68 12.66 11.62
CA GLN A 23 -1.96 13.36 11.48
C GLN A 23 -2.00 14.22 10.22
N ALA A 24 -0.90 14.88 9.86
CA ALA A 24 -0.82 15.67 8.64
C ALA A 24 -0.91 14.82 7.36
N MET A 25 -0.55 13.54 7.44
CA MET A 25 -0.72 12.54 6.38
C MET A 25 -2.05 11.77 6.48
N SER A 26 -2.94 12.07 7.43
CA SER A 26 -4.18 11.31 7.56
C SER A 26 -5.12 11.52 6.36
N PRO A 27 -5.94 10.54 5.98
CA PRO A 27 -6.89 10.70 4.88
C PRO A 27 -7.75 11.96 5.04
N GLY A 28 -7.84 12.78 3.98
CA GLY A 28 -8.62 14.01 3.97
C GLY A 28 -7.91 15.28 4.45
N THR A 29 -6.63 15.22 4.85
CA THR A 29 -5.85 16.44 5.16
C THR A 29 -5.22 17.07 3.91
N ALA A 30 -4.75 16.25 2.97
CA ALA A 30 -4.30 16.68 1.66
C ALA A 30 -5.43 16.47 0.64
N PRO A 31 -5.64 17.41 -0.30
CA PRO A 31 -6.57 17.16 -1.40
C PRO A 31 -6.05 15.99 -2.23
N ASP A 32 -6.96 15.14 -2.68
CA ASP A 32 -6.70 13.95 -3.49
C ASP A 32 -6.60 14.28 -4.99
N HIS A 33 -6.80 15.54 -5.36
CA HIS A 33 -6.60 16.05 -6.71
C HIS A 33 -6.29 17.54 -6.71
N VAL A 34 -5.68 18.02 -7.79
CA VAL A 34 -5.44 19.44 -8.03
C VAL A 34 -6.16 19.90 -9.28
N MET A 35 -6.76 21.08 -9.20
CA MET A 35 -7.47 21.74 -10.28
C MET A 35 -6.78 23.07 -10.57
N ASP A 36 -5.80 23.05 -11.46
CA ASP A 36 -4.97 24.22 -11.73
C ASP A 36 -4.37 24.19 -13.14
N THR A 37 -4.55 25.27 -13.89
CA THR A 37 -4.07 25.39 -15.27
C THR A 37 -2.54 25.40 -15.37
N GLU A 38 -1.82 25.94 -14.38
CA GLU A 38 -0.36 25.96 -14.36
C GLU A 38 0.19 24.58 -14.01
N VAL A 39 -0.40 23.93 -13.01
CA VAL A 39 -0.01 22.54 -12.63
C VAL A 39 -0.30 21.57 -13.77
N ALA A 40 -1.39 21.78 -14.52
CA ALA A 40 -1.71 20.99 -15.71
C ALA A 40 -0.71 21.14 -16.88
N GLN A 41 0.24 22.09 -16.81
CA GLN A 41 1.33 22.24 -17.78
C GLN A 41 2.65 21.60 -17.30
N GLN A 42 2.71 21.16 -16.05
CA GLN A 42 3.89 20.52 -15.49
C GLN A 42 4.01 19.07 -15.94
N ASP A 43 5.23 18.55 -15.87
CA ASP A 43 5.54 17.16 -16.16
C ASP A 43 5.41 16.33 -14.87
N GLY A 44 4.36 15.51 -14.81
CA GLY A 44 4.08 14.62 -13.69
C GLY A 44 5.11 13.51 -13.54
N GLU A 45 5.72 13.06 -14.65
CA GLU A 45 6.77 12.04 -14.61
C GLU A 45 8.06 12.61 -14.00
N ALA A 46 8.41 13.84 -14.36
CA ALA A 46 9.54 14.55 -13.75
C ALA A 46 9.34 14.76 -12.24
N LEU A 47 8.13 15.12 -11.82
CA LEU A 47 7.79 15.26 -10.40
C LEU A 47 7.86 13.91 -9.67
N ALA A 48 7.32 12.83 -10.25
CA ALA A 48 7.39 11.49 -9.67
C ALA A 48 8.85 11.03 -9.51
N ALA A 49 9.70 11.27 -10.52
CA ALA A 49 11.12 10.95 -10.45
C ALA A 49 11.85 11.74 -9.35
N GLN A 50 11.51 13.02 -9.16
CA GLN A 50 12.05 13.83 -8.07
C GLN A 50 11.61 13.29 -6.70
N ILE A 51 10.32 13.03 -6.52
CA ILE A 51 9.78 12.46 -5.28
C ILE A 51 10.46 11.13 -4.97
N TYR A 52 10.62 10.26 -5.95
CA TYR A 52 11.32 8.99 -5.80
C TYR A 52 12.77 9.20 -5.34
N HIS A 53 13.53 10.08 -6.00
CA HIS A 53 14.92 10.35 -5.66
C HIS A 53 15.07 10.91 -4.23
N ASP A 54 14.25 11.90 -3.88
CA ASP A 54 14.26 12.53 -2.56
C ASP A 54 13.88 11.53 -1.46
N LEU A 55 12.86 10.70 -1.71
CA LEU A 55 12.43 9.66 -0.77
C LEU A 55 13.52 8.59 -0.60
N MET A 56 14.19 8.18 -1.68
CA MET A 56 15.31 7.24 -1.60
C MET A 56 16.48 7.81 -0.80
N ALA A 57 16.81 9.09 -0.96
CA ALA A 57 17.82 9.76 -0.14
C ALA A 57 17.44 9.74 1.35
N LEU A 58 16.18 10.03 1.68
CA LEU A 58 15.67 9.96 3.04
C LEU A 58 15.71 8.55 3.61
N ILE A 59 15.36 7.51 2.83
CA ILE A 59 15.45 6.11 3.28
C ILE A 59 16.89 5.74 3.64
N HIS A 60 17.87 6.14 2.82
CA HIS A 60 19.29 5.95 3.14
C HIS A 60 19.70 6.66 4.44
N GLN A 61 19.20 7.89 4.63
CA GLN A 61 19.44 8.67 5.84
C GLN A 61 18.81 8.02 7.07
N VAL A 62 17.55 7.58 7.01
CA VAL A 62 16.87 6.83 8.07
C VAL A 62 17.69 5.61 8.46
N ARG A 63 18.09 4.78 7.48
CA ARG A 63 18.87 3.56 7.72
C ARG A 63 20.18 3.84 8.46
N LYS A 64 20.90 4.90 8.04
CA LYS A 64 22.15 5.34 8.68
C LYS A 64 21.90 5.86 10.09
N GLU A 65 20.94 6.75 10.28
CA GLU A 65 20.67 7.41 11.55
C GLU A 65 20.11 6.43 12.59
N VAL A 66 19.21 5.52 12.20
CA VAL A 66 18.64 4.49 13.08
C VAL A 66 19.71 3.49 13.53
N THR A 67 20.61 3.10 12.64
CA THR A 67 21.74 2.22 12.97
C THR A 67 22.70 2.91 13.94
N ALA A 68 23.09 4.16 13.64
CA ALA A 68 23.93 4.96 14.51
C ALA A 68 23.26 5.22 15.88
N LEU A 69 21.95 5.43 15.90
CA LEU A 69 21.18 5.62 17.12
C LEU A 69 21.16 4.34 17.94
N SER A 70 20.94 3.18 17.32
CA SER A 70 20.97 1.91 18.02
C SER A 70 22.34 1.60 18.62
N LEU A 71 23.43 2.06 18.01
CA LEU A 71 24.78 1.96 18.56
C LEU A 71 25.01 2.96 19.71
N ALA A 72 24.58 4.21 19.55
CA ALA A 72 24.70 5.25 20.57
C ALA A 72 23.84 4.95 21.81
N MET A 73 22.73 4.22 21.66
CA MET A 73 21.87 3.82 22.77
C MET A 73 22.27 2.47 23.39
N ARG A 74 23.52 2.02 23.15
CA ARG A 74 24.07 0.82 23.77
C ARG A 74 24.59 1.13 25.18
N PRO A 75 24.12 0.41 26.22
CA PRO A 75 24.69 0.55 27.56
C PRO A 75 26.18 0.19 27.58
N THR A 76 26.95 0.90 28.39
CA THR A 76 28.34 0.57 28.69
C THR A 76 28.44 -0.80 29.37
N ALA A 77 29.59 -1.47 29.23
CA ALA A 77 29.82 -2.79 29.84
C ALA A 77 29.75 -2.79 31.39
N GLU A 78 29.84 -1.61 31.99
CA GLU A 78 29.79 -1.39 33.44
C GLU A 78 28.36 -1.10 33.95
N ALA A 79 27.37 -1.01 33.04
CA ALA A 79 25.99 -0.74 33.42
C ALA A 79 25.36 -1.95 34.16
N PRO A 80 24.64 -1.72 35.27
CA PRO A 80 23.94 -2.80 35.96
C PRO A 80 22.85 -3.42 35.06
N PRO A 81 22.54 -4.72 35.22
CA PRO A 81 21.55 -5.42 34.39
C PRO A 81 20.12 -4.88 34.55
N GLU A 82 19.85 -4.17 35.66
CA GLU A 82 18.57 -3.50 35.94
C GLU A 82 18.55 -2.02 35.52
N ALA A 83 19.62 -1.52 34.89
CA ALA A 83 19.69 -0.13 34.42
C ALA A 83 18.54 0.17 33.43
N GLY A 84 17.85 1.28 33.66
CA GLY A 84 16.86 1.79 32.72
C GLY A 84 17.45 2.07 31.32
N PRO A 85 16.62 2.26 30.28
CA PRO A 85 17.08 2.39 28.89
C PRO A 85 18.06 3.54 28.62
N LEU A 86 18.05 4.56 29.49
CA LEU A 86 18.92 5.73 29.44
C LEU A 86 20.06 5.69 30.48
N GLU A 87 20.01 4.71 31.38
CA GLU A 87 21.00 4.52 32.44
C GLU A 87 22.18 3.70 31.90
N GLY A 88 23.40 4.12 32.22
CA GLY A 88 24.61 3.45 31.73
C GLY A 88 25.10 3.90 30.34
N LEU A 89 24.55 4.99 29.77
CA LEU A 89 25.11 5.66 28.60
C LEU A 89 26.22 6.66 29.02
N ASP A 90 27.33 6.64 28.29
CA ASP A 90 28.40 7.64 28.43
C ASP A 90 28.01 8.96 27.76
N ASP A 91 28.69 10.05 28.13
CA ASP A 91 28.31 11.39 27.67
C ASP A 91 28.48 11.58 26.15
N ALA A 92 29.41 10.86 25.50
CA ALA A 92 29.59 10.91 24.05
C ALA A 92 28.42 10.23 23.34
N SER A 93 28.00 9.06 23.82
CA SER A 93 26.80 8.36 23.35
C SER A 93 25.52 9.21 23.49
N VAL A 94 25.34 9.89 24.62
CA VAL A 94 24.19 10.78 24.85
C VAL A 94 24.19 11.96 23.87
N GLN A 95 25.35 12.57 23.62
CA GLN A 95 25.48 13.65 22.64
C GLN A 95 25.18 13.17 21.21
N SER A 96 25.76 12.03 20.81
CA SER A 96 25.53 11.43 19.50
C SER A 96 24.05 11.09 19.30
N ALA A 97 23.42 10.43 20.27
CA ALA A 97 21.99 10.11 20.22
C ALA A 97 21.13 11.37 20.11
N THR A 98 21.44 12.42 20.87
CA THR A 98 20.71 13.69 20.82
C THR A 98 20.79 14.34 19.43
N GLN A 99 21.97 14.36 18.80
CA GLN A 99 22.15 14.91 17.45
C GLN A 99 21.38 14.11 16.40
N LEU A 100 21.43 12.77 16.49
CA LEU A 100 20.69 11.89 15.58
C LEU A 100 19.17 12.09 15.70
N LEU A 101 18.66 12.16 16.93
CA LEU A 101 17.24 12.42 17.17
C LEU A 101 16.81 13.82 16.69
N GLN A 102 17.68 14.83 16.79
CA GLN A 102 17.42 16.16 16.25
C GLN A 102 17.40 16.17 14.72
N SER A 103 18.31 15.41 14.07
CA SER A 103 18.31 15.22 12.62
C SER A 103 16.99 14.60 12.15
N LEU A 104 16.57 13.50 12.78
CA LEU A 104 15.29 12.86 12.50
C LEU A 104 14.10 13.82 12.68
N ALA A 105 14.12 14.62 13.74
CA ALA A 105 13.04 15.54 14.09
C ALA A 105 12.94 16.78 13.20
N SER A 106 14.07 17.32 12.73
CA SER A 106 14.11 18.59 11.99
C SER A 106 14.19 18.43 10.49
N ASP A 107 14.71 17.29 10.02
CA ASP A 107 14.98 17.06 8.61
C ASP A 107 14.15 15.89 8.07
N VAL A 108 14.36 14.69 8.61
CA VAL A 108 13.84 13.45 8.01
C VAL A 108 12.32 13.34 8.10
N VAL A 109 11.76 13.37 9.31
CA VAL A 109 10.32 13.16 9.53
C VAL A 109 9.45 14.21 8.84
N PRO A 110 9.75 15.52 8.93
CA PRO A 110 8.99 16.54 8.21
C PRO A 110 9.06 16.37 6.69
N LYS A 111 10.22 16.02 6.14
CA LYS A 111 10.37 15.80 4.69
C LYS A 111 9.61 14.57 4.20
N LEU A 112 9.58 13.48 4.98
CA LEU A 112 8.75 12.30 4.66
C LEU A 112 7.27 12.68 4.56
N ALA A 113 6.76 13.44 5.52
CA ALA A 113 5.37 13.91 5.50
C ALA A 113 5.09 14.87 4.34
N PHE A 114 6.04 15.75 4.03
CA PHE A 114 5.93 16.65 2.88
C PHE A 114 5.85 15.87 1.56
N LEU A 115 6.74 14.90 1.33
CA LEU A 115 6.74 14.10 0.09
C LEU A 115 5.46 13.27 -0.05
N ALA A 116 4.97 12.68 1.04
CA ALA A 116 3.70 11.96 1.04
C ALA A 116 2.53 12.86 0.62
N ASN A 117 2.42 14.04 1.23
CA ASN A 117 1.35 14.98 0.92
C ASN A 117 1.51 15.62 -0.47
N LEU A 118 2.75 15.83 -0.93
CA LEU A 118 3.02 16.30 -2.28
C LEU A 118 2.57 15.27 -3.32
N ALA A 119 2.90 13.99 -3.11
CA ALA A 119 2.47 12.91 -3.98
C ALA A 119 0.94 12.77 -4.00
N THR A 120 0.28 12.77 -2.84
CA THR A 120 -1.19 12.73 -2.73
C THR A 120 -1.84 13.91 -3.43
N LYS A 121 -1.33 15.13 -3.23
CA LYS A 121 -1.85 16.34 -3.87
C LYS A 121 -1.80 16.25 -5.40
N HIS A 122 -0.69 15.76 -5.94
CA HIS A 122 -0.47 15.71 -7.38
C HIS A 122 -0.86 14.37 -8.02
N GLN A 123 -1.50 13.47 -7.27
CA GLN A 123 -1.85 12.15 -7.79
C GLN A 123 -2.76 12.27 -9.02
N THR A 124 -3.73 13.18 -8.97
CA THR A 124 -4.67 13.42 -10.07
C THR A 124 -4.76 14.92 -10.39
N VAL A 125 -4.43 15.31 -11.62
CA VAL A 125 -4.43 16.71 -12.05
C VAL A 125 -5.50 16.97 -13.09
N TYR A 126 -6.41 17.89 -12.80
CA TYR A 126 -7.45 18.34 -13.70
C TYR A 126 -7.13 19.74 -14.22
N ARG A 127 -7.40 19.97 -15.50
CA ARG A 127 -7.49 21.34 -16.02
C ARG A 127 -8.79 21.98 -15.51
N LEU A 128 -8.77 23.30 -15.34
CA LEU A 128 -10.01 24.05 -15.12
C LEU A 128 -10.90 24.04 -16.36
N THR A 129 -12.22 24.09 -16.16
CA THR A 129 -13.14 24.41 -17.27
C THR A 129 -12.86 25.81 -17.80
N ASP A 130 -13.21 26.06 -19.07
CA ASP A 130 -12.99 27.38 -19.69
C ASP A 130 -13.64 28.51 -18.88
N ALA A 131 -14.86 28.27 -18.37
CA ALA A 131 -15.59 29.21 -17.54
C ALA A 131 -14.88 29.52 -16.21
N ALA A 132 -14.35 28.49 -15.52
CA ALA A 132 -13.60 28.69 -14.29
C ALA A 132 -12.23 29.34 -14.55
N SER A 133 -11.56 28.97 -15.65
CA SER A 133 -10.23 29.50 -16.00
C SER A 133 -10.22 31.01 -16.29
N GLN A 134 -11.37 31.55 -16.73
CA GLN A 134 -11.54 32.98 -17.05
C GLN A 134 -12.06 33.79 -15.85
N ASP A 135 -12.29 33.16 -14.71
CA ASP A 135 -12.76 33.84 -13.51
C ASP A 135 -11.63 34.65 -12.84
N SER A 136 -11.66 35.97 -13.07
CA SER A 136 -10.71 36.92 -12.47
C SER A 136 -10.66 36.91 -10.94
N THR A 137 -11.71 36.42 -10.28
CA THR A 137 -11.76 36.34 -8.81
C THR A 137 -10.82 35.25 -8.27
N LEU A 138 -10.57 34.19 -9.04
CA LEU A 138 -9.64 33.12 -8.66
C LEU A 138 -8.20 33.63 -8.62
N GLN A 139 -7.79 34.39 -9.64
CA GLN A 139 -6.46 34.99 -9.67
C GLN A 139 -6.29 36.00 -8.53
N MET A 140 -7.30 36.83 -8.30
CA MET A 140 -7.29 37.79 -7.19
C MET A 140 -7.21 37.10 -5.82
N ALA A 141 -7.93 35.99 -5.63
CA ALA A 141 -7.86 35.21 -4.39
C ALA A 141 -6.47 34.60 -4.17
N LYS A 142 -5.85 34.06 -5.24
CA LYS A 142 -4.46 33.56 -5.20
C LYS A 142 -3.47 34.67 -4.85
N ASP A 143 -3.60 35.85 -5.47
CA ASP A 143 -2.73 37.00 -5.22
C ASP A 143 -2.84 37.52 -3.78
N LEU A 144 -4.03 37.38 -3.16
CA LEU A 144 -4.28 37.69 -1.75
C LEU A 144 -3.83 36.58 -0.78
N GLY A 145 -3.27 35.48 -1.29
CA GLY A 145 -2.78 34.35 -0.50
C GLY A 145 -3.89 33.43 0.04
N ALA A 146 -5.10 33.49 -0.51
CA ALA A 146 -6.20 32.63 -0.10
C ALA A 146 -6.04 31.21 -0.67
N GLN A 147 -6.40 30.21 0.13
CA GLN A 147 -6.56 28.84 -0.35
C GLN A 147 -7.92 28.72 -1.05
N VAL A 148 -7.89 28.54 -2.37
CA VAL A 148 -9.10 28.43 -3.18
C VAL A 148 -9.54 26.96 -3.24
N LEU A 149 -10.79 26.71 -2.85
CA LEU A 149 -11.44 25.41 -3.01
C LEU A 149 -12.44 25.51 -4.16
N LEU A 150 -12.20 24.74 -5.20
CA LEU A 150 -13.04 24.69 -6.39
C LEU A 150 -14.01 23.51 -6.28
N GLY A 151 -15.27 23.73 -6.63
CA GLY A 151 -16.28 22.67 -6.68
C GLY A 151 -16.16 21.83 -7.96
N GLU A 152 -16.88 20.71 -8.00
CA GLU A 152 -16.85 19.75 -9.13
C GLU A 152 -17.17 20.41 -10.49
N GLN A 153 -17.98 21.45 -10.52
CA GLN A 153 -18.33 22.17 -11.77
C GLN A 153 -17.16 22.91 -12.41
N ALA A 154 -16.08 23.15 -11.67
CA ALA A 154 -14.85 23.73 -12.20
C ALA A 154 -13.91 22.67 -12.80
N ARG A 155 -14.26 21.37 -12.71
CA ARG A 155 -13.42 20.24 -13.15
C ARG A 155 -13.53 20.05 -14.64
N GLY A 156 -12.47 20.41 -15.33
CA GLY A 156 -12.26 20.10 -16.73
C GLY A 156 -11.62 18.72 -16.91
N PRO A 157 -11.01 18.47 -18.08
CA PRO A 157 -10.43 17.17 -18.41
C PRO A 157 -9.26 16.81 -17.50
N HIS A 158 -9.11 15.51 -17.22
CA HIS A 158 -7.93 14.93 -16.58
C HIS A 158 -6.70 15.09 -17.48
N VAL A 159 -5.57 15.45 -16.88
CA VAL A 159 -4.30 15.63 -17.58
C VAL A 159 -3.31 14.58 -17.08
N VAL A 160 -3.35 13.39 -17.71
CA VAL A 160 -2.51 12.24 -17.34
C VAL A 160 -1.02 12.59 -17.30
N SER A 161 -0.54 13.40 -18.24
CA SER A 161 0.88 13.81 -18.31
C SER A 161 1.35 14.70 -17.16
N ALA A 162 0.43 15.35 -16.45
CA ALA A 162 0.74 16.20 -15.28
C ALA A 162 0.52 15.47 -13.94
N SER A 163 -0.13 14.31 -13.98
CA SER A 163 -0.40 13.46 -12.82
C SER A 163 0.83 12.64 -12.42
N VAL A 164 1.13 12.56 -11.12
CA VAL A 164 2.10 11.57 -10.63
C VAL A 164 1.49 10.17 -10.52
N GLY A 165 0.16 10.09 -10.48
CA GLY A 165 -0.61 8.86 -10.43
C GLY A 165 -0.93 8.35 -9.02
N THR A 166 -2.11 7.77 -8.89
CA THR A 166 -2.72 7.35 -7.63
C THR A 166 -1.97 6.20 -6.99
N ARG A 167 -1.54 5.22 -7.80
CA ARG A 167 -0.83 4.03 -7.28
C ARG A 167 0.56 4.39 -6.78
N PHE A 168 1.31 5.20 -7.54
CA PHE A 168 2.59 5.74 -7.08
C PHE A 168 2.43 6.57 -5.81
N ALA A 169 1.47 7.52 -5.78
CA ALA A 169 1.23 8.35 -4.61
C ALA A 169 0.86 7.53 -3.36
N ARG A 170 0.02 6.50 -3.53
CA ARG A 170 -0.34 5.57 -2.45
C ARG A 170 0.86 4.81 -1.92
N ALA A 171 1.74 4.32 -2.79
CA ALA A 171 2.96 3.61 -2.37
C ALA A 171 3.92 4.52 -1.59
N VAL A 172 4.14 5.75 -2.08
CA VAL A 172 4.93 6.79 -1.37
C VAL A 172 4.33 7.08 0.00
N HIS A 173 3.01 7.25 0.06
CA HIS A 173 2.30 7.57 1.28
C HIS A 173 2.40 6.44 2.32
N GLN A 174 2.12 5.21 1.91
CA GLN A 174 2.20 4.03 2.78
C GLN A 174 3.62 3.85 3.34
N LEU A 175 4.64 4.02 2.51
CA LEU A 175 6.03 3.91 2.96
C LEU A 175 6.41 5.03 3.94
N ALA A 176 6.03 6.29 3.66
CA ALA A 176 6.30 7.41 4.54
C ALA A 176 5.62 7.24 5.91
N VAL A 177 4.36 6.79 5.94
CA VAL A 177 3.62 6.47 7.16
C VAL A 177 4.34 5.38 7.94
N ALA A 178 4.66 4.24 7.31
CA ALA A 178 5.34 3.12 7.98
C ALA A 178 6.71 3.51 8.54
N LEU A 179 7.49 4.32 7.82
CA LEU A 179 8.77 4.85 8.31
C LEU A 179 8.58 5.74 9.54
N VAL A 180 7.64 6.68 9.50
CA VAL A 180 7.39 7.60 10.63
C VAL A 180 6.85 6.86 11.85
N GLU A 181 5.98 5.86 11.64
CA GLU A 181 5.47 4.99 12.71
C GLU A 181 6.60 4.21 13.37
N HIS A 182 7.44 3.52 12.60
CA HIS A 182 8.51 2.73 13.19
C HIS A 182 9.64 3.59 13.81
N VAL A 183 9.90 4.79 13.27
CA VAL A 183 10.77 5.76 13.96
C VAL A 183 10.17 6.16 15.31
N ALA A 184 8.86 6.40 15.38
CA ALA A 184 8.19 6.71 16.64
C ALA A 184 8.24 5.54 17.64
N GLU A 185 7.99 4.31 17.19
CA GLU A 185 8.08 3.10 18.02
C GLU A 185 9.51 2.90 18.56
N LEU A 186 10.52 3.08 17.71
CA LEU A 186 11.93 2.98 18.12
C LEU A 186 12.28 4.04 19.18
N CYS A 187 11.79 5.27 19.01
CA CYS A 187 12.02 6.31 20.00
C CYS A 187 11.32 5.98 21.33
N GLN A 188 10.11 5.43 21.29
CA GLN A 188 9.37 5.02 22.48
C GLN A 188 10.05 3.88 23.24
N SER A 189 10.73 2.96 22.53
CA SER A 189 11.46 1.87 23.19
C SER A 189 12.71 2.33 23.94
N PHE A 190 13.20 3.55 23.66
CA PHE A 190 14.30 4.18 24.38
C PHE A 190 13.88 5.12 25.52
N MET A 191 12.59 5.39 25.71
CA MET A 191 12.11 6.29 26.75
C MET A 191 12.16 5.64 28.14
N ASP A 192 12.29 6.44 29.19
CA ASP A 192 12.02 6.02 30.57
C ASP A 192 10.51 6.08 30.89
N GLU A 193 10.09 5.47 32.00
CA GLU A 193 8.67 5.43 32.40
C GLU A 193 8.05 6.82 32.56
N ARG A 194 8.85 7.79 33.04
CA ARG A 194 8.43 9.17 33.22
C ARG A 194 8.12 9.83 31.87
N THR A 195 9.00 9.71 30.88
CA THR A 195 8.79 10.30 29.55
C THR A 195 7.64 9.61 28.83
N ARG A 196 7.48 8.30 28.99
CA ARG A 196 6.32 7.54 28.48
C ARG A 196 5.00 8.04 29.06
N THR A 197 4.96 8.31 30.36
CA THR A 197 3.76 8.86 31.01
C THR A 197 3.43 10.24 30.47
N ALA A 198 4.44 11.10 30.25
CA ALA A 198 4.24 12.41 29.65
C ALA A 198 3.73 12.31 28.19
N LEU A 199 4.26 11.38 27.40
CA LEU A 199 3.81 11.12 26.03
C LEU A 199 2.35 10.65 26.01
N LEU A 200 1.96 9.72 26.88
CA LEU A 200 0.58 9.25 27.00
C LEU A 200 -0.39 10.40 27.36
N MET A 201 0.00 11.29 28.28
CA MET A 201 -0.81 12.46 28.61
C MET A 201 -0.95 13.40 27.41
N ALA A 202 0.12 13.61 26.64
CA ALA A 202 0.09 14.43 25.43
C ALA A 202 -0.81 13.82 24.34
N GLN A 203 -0.72 12.50 24.12
CA GLN A 203 -1.56 11.77 23.17
C GLN A 203 -3.05 11.83 23.57
N LYS A 204 -3.39 11.58 24.83
CA LYS A 204 -4.76 11.70 25.34
C LYS A 204 -5.36 13.10 25.17
N LYS A 205 -4.57 14.15 25.44
CA LYS A 205 -5.01 15.53 25.21
C LYS A 205 -5.32 15.81 23.73
N ARG A 206 -4.56 15.21 22.83
CA ARG A 206 -4.68 15.43 21.39
C ARG A 206 -5.83 14.65 20.75
N GLN A 207 -6.01 13.39 21.15
CA GLN A 207 -7.03 12.49 20.57
C GLN A 207 -8.38 12.59 21.30
N GLY A 208 -8.46 13.34 22.41
CA GLY A 208 -9.65 13.48 23.24
C GLY A 208 -9.75 12.41 24.34
N ALA A 209 -10.60 12.68 25.34
CA ALA A 209 -10.67 11.89 26.57
C ALA A 209 -11.07 10.41 26.38
N HIS A 210 -11.68 10.06 25.24
CA HIS A 210 -12.18 8.71 24.92
C HIS A 210 -11.24 7.90 24.02
N ALA A 211 -10.13 8.48 23.55
CA ALA A 211 -9.18 7.75 22.72
C ALA A 211 -8.39 6.74 23.55
N GLN A 212 -8.35 5.49 23.08
CA GLN A 212 -7.42 4.49 23.60
C GLN A 212 -6.04 4.77 22.98
N PRO A 213 -5.03 5.18 23.78
CA PRO A 213 -3.69 5.38 23.25
C PRO A 213 -3.12 4.03 22.78
N VAL A 214 -2.47 4.04 21.62
CA VAL A 214 -1.80 2.87 21.05
C VAL A 214 -0.80 2.30 22.07
N ALA A 215 -0.79 0.97 22.22
CA ALA A 215 0.11 0.30 23.14
C ALA A 215 1.57 0.62 22.77
N MET A 216 2.28 1.30 23.66
CA MET A 216 3.70 1.64 23.45
C MET A 216 4.59 0.40 23.58
N PRO A 217 5.62 0.24 22.73
CA PRO A 217 6.51 -0.91 22.75
C PRO A 217 7.27 -1.02 24.08
N PRO A 218 7.67 -2.22 24.54
CA PRO A 218 8.45 -2.38 25.76
C PRO A 218 9.79 -1.60 25.75
N CYS A 219 10.18 -1.07 26.91
CA CYS A 219 11.47 -0.38 27.13
C CYS A 219 12.65 -1.36 27.27
N THR A 220 12.80 -2.28 26.32
CA THR A 220 13.88 -3.28 26.38
C THR A 220 14.83 -3.14 25.21
N ARG A 221 16.11 -3.46 25.44
CA ARG A 221 17.11 -3.47 24.36
C ARG A 221 16.76 -4.46 23.26
N ALA A 222 16.17 -5.61 23.62
CA ALA A 222 15.69 -6.60 22.65
C ALA A 222 14.61 -6.00 21.73
N THR A 223 13.67 -5.24 22.30
CA THR A 223 12.65 -4.51 21.52
C THR A 223 13.29 -3.46 20.62
N SER A 224 14.20 -2.62 21.13
CA SER A 224 14.87 -1.61 20.30
C SER A 224 15.68 -2.22 19.14
N LEU A 225 16.35 -3.35 19.36
CA LEU A 225 17.06 -4.08 18.31
C LEU A 225 16.10 -4.70 17.28
N SER A 226 14.98 -5.26 17.73
CA SER A 226 13.93 -5.76 16.84
C SER A 226 13.34 -4.65 15.98
N LEU A 227 13.03 -3.49 16.56
CA LEU A 227 12.53 -2.31 15.84
C LEU A 227 13.59 -1.72 14.89
N THR A 228 14.85 -1.69 15.30
CA THR A 228 15.97 -1.33 14.41
C THR A 228 16.02 -2.25 13.19
N LYS A 229 15.92 -3.56 13.40
CA LYS A 229 15.87 -4.55 12.33
C LYS A 229 14.64 -4.35 11.43
N LYS A 230 13.46 -4.11 12.00
CA LYS A 230 12.22 -3.86 11.27
C LYS A 230 12.34 -2.63 10.35
N LEU A 231 12.87 -1.51 10.86
CA LEU A 231 13.17 -0.32 10.05
C LEU A 231 14.17 -0.61 8.93
N TRP A 232 15.20 -1.40 9.23
CA TRP A 232 16.21 -1.78 8.25
C TRP A 232 15.61 -2.63 7.13
N THR A 233 14.83 -3.66 7.47
CA THR A 233 14.10 -4.49 6.51
C THR A 233 13.12 -3.67 5.68
N LEU A 234 12.41 -2.70 6.28
CA LEU A 234 11.53 -1.79 5.53
C LEU A 234 12.32 -0.92 4.54
N CYS A 235 13.47 -0.38 4.94
CA CYS A 235 14.33 0.41 4.08
C CYS A 235 14.85 -0.43 2.90
N ASP A 236 15.35 -1.63 3.17
CA ASP A 236 15.88 -2.53 2.14
C ASP A 236 14.79 -3.03 1.19
N ALA A 237 13.60 -3.33 1.73
CA ALA A 237 12.45 -3.70 0.94
C ALA A 237 12.07 -2.57 -0.04
N ALA A 238 11.99 -1.33 0.44
CA ALA A 238 11.72 -0.17 -0.39
C ALA A 238 12.77 0.04 -1.50
N GLN A 239 14.03 -0.33 -1.25
CA GLN A 239 15.12 -0.27 -2.23
C GLN A 239 15.13 -1.44 -3.23
N GLY A 240 14.38 -2.52 -2.96
CA GLY A 240 14.37 -3.73 -3.78
C GLY A 240 15.58 -4.63 -3.58
N GLU A 241 16.23 -4.57 -2.41
CA GLU A 241 17.38 -5.42 -2.12
C GLU A 241 16.94 -6.88 -1.91
N LYS A 242 17.48 -7.80 -2.72
CA LYS A 242 16.95 -9.16 -2.95
C LYS A 242 17.11 -10.13 -1.77
N THR A 243 17.72 -9.71 -0.66
CA THR A 243 18.29 -10.65 0.30
C THR A 243 17.28 -11.29 1.26
N GLN A 244 16.09 -10.73 1.49
CA GLN A 244 15.04 -11.35 2.34
C GLN A 244 13.65 -10.74 2.05
N MET A 245 12.98 -11.09 0.94
CA MET A 245 11.60 -10.63 0.72
C MET A 245 10.61 -11.76 0.44
N PRO A 246 9.55 -11.91 1.27
CA PRO A 246 8.28 -12.50 0.86
C PRO A 246 7.69 -11.71 -0.32
N SER A 247 6.96 -12.41 -1.19
CA SER A 247 6.42 -11.95 -2.49
C SER A 247 5.50 -10.71 -2.46
N TYR A 248 5.06 -10.23 -1.29
CA TYR A 248 4.04 -9.18 -1.15
C TYR A 248 4.55 -7.84 -0.60
N ILE A 249 5.83 -7.72 -0.21
CA ILE A 249 6.40 -6.43 0.22
C ILE A 249 7.07 -5.78 -0.99
N ALA A 250 6.31 -4.89 -1.61
CA ALA A 250 6.63 -4.19 -2.85
C ALA A 250 7.70 -3.13 -2.62
N ARG A 251 8.85 -3.31 -3.28
CA ARG A 251 9.79 -2.22 -3.61
C ARG A 251 9.02 -0.96 -4.00
N LEU A 252 9.54 0.22 -3.62
CA LEU A 252 8.95 1.49 -4.04
C LEU A 252 9.01 1.59 -5.59
N PRO A 253 7.86 1.77 -6.29
CA PRO A 253 7.86 1.99 -7.73
C PRO A 253 8.51 3.33 -8.09
N HIS A 254 9.20 3.41 -9.22
CA HIS A 254 9.82 4.66 -9.67
C HIS A 254 8.81 5.68 -10.19
N ASN A 255 7.71 5.20 -10.76
CA ASN A 255 6.65 6.01 -11.37
C ASN A 255 5.34 5.21 -11.41
N ASN A 256 4.25 5.84 -11.86
CA ASN A 256 2.94 5.20 -11.90
C ASN A 256 2.87 4.03 -12.89
N TRP A 257 3.64 4.09 -13.98
CA TRP A 257 3.74 2.98 -14.93
C TRP A 257 4.26 1.71 -14.26
N GLU A 258 5.37 1.82 -13.52
CA GLU A 258 5.90 0.69 -12.77
C GLU A 258 4.93 0.22 -11.69
N ALA A 259 4.29 1.15 -10.98
CA ALA A 259 3.28 0.80 -9.96
C ALA A 259 2.13 -0.04 -10.57
N MET A 260 1.61 0.38 -11.73
CA MET A 260 0.60 -0.38 -12.47
C MET A 260 1.11 -1.74 -12.92
N CYS A 261 2.34 -1.84 -13.48
CA CYS A 261 2.90 -3.13 -13.86
C CYS A 261 3.04 -4.09 -12.66
N MET A 262 3.38 -3.58 -11.48
CA MET A 262 3.44 -4.37 -10.25
C MET A 262 2.05 -4.88 -9.85
N VAL A 263 1.03 -4.03 -9.89
CA VAL A 263 -0.37 -4.41 -9.63
C VAL A 263 -0.84 -5.45 -10.64
N TRP A 264 -0.61 -5.23 -11.93
CA TRP A 264 -0.96 -6.18 -12.99
C TRP A 264 -0.31 -7.53 -12.76
N ARG A 265 0.98 -7.55 -12.41
CA ARG A 265 1.69 -8.79 -12.16
C ARG A 265 1.18 -9.52 -10.92
N GLN A 266 0.87 -8.79 -9.84
CA GLN A 266 0.30 -9.37 -8.63
C GLN A 266 -1.06 -10.01 -8.91
N ASN A 267 -1.94 -9.28 -9.60
CA ASN A 267 -3.26 -9.77 -9.98
C ASN A 267 -3.19 -10.95 -10.95
N GLU A 268 -2.27 -10.93 -11.93
CA GLU A 268 -2.00 -12.07 -12.81
C GLU A 268 -1.59 -13.32 -12.03
N LEU A 269 -0.80 -13.18 -10.96
CA LEU A 269 -0.44 -14.30 -10.08
C LEU A 269 -1.65 -14.80 -9.30
N LEU A 270 -2.44 -13.91 -8.68
CA LEU A 270 -3.67 -14.29 -7.97
C LEU A 270 -4.65 -15.03 -8.89
N MET A 271 -4.84 -14.54 -10.12
CA MET A 271 -5.70 -15.19 -11.10
C MET A 271 -5.16 -16.56 -11.54
N ARG A 272 -3.84 -16.76 -11.58
CA ARG A 272 -3.26 -18.07 -11.85
C ARG A 272 -3.43 -19.03 -10.68
N ASP A 273 -3.27 -18.53 -9.46
CA ASP A 273 -3.45 -19.31 -8.25
C ASP A 273 -4.90 -19.78 -8.15
N GLY A 274 -5.88 -18.89 -8.37
CA GLY A 274 -7.31 -19.28 -8.40
C GLY A 274 -7.67 -20.23 -9.55
N LEU A 275 -7.03 -20.09 -10.72
CA LEU A 275 -7.18 -21.07 -11.81
C LEU A 275 -6.66 -22.46 -11.41
N ALA A 276 -5.51 -22.51 -10.73
CA ALA A 276 -4.92 -23.75 -10.24
C ALA A 276 -5.80 -24.41 -9.16
N GLU A 277 -6.40 -23.61 -8.27
CA GLU A 277 -7.36 -24.08 -7.27
C GLU A 277 -8.60 -24.69 -7.92
N LEU A 278 -9.20 -24.02 -8.92
CA LEU A 278 -10.32 -24.58 -9.68
C LEU A 278 -9.92 -25.88 -10.40
N GLN A 279 -8.73 -25.92 -10.99
CA GLN A 279 -8.23 -27.12 -11.65
C GLN A 279 -8.06 -28.29 -10.66
N GLU A 280 -7.50 -28.03 -9.48
CA GLU A 280 -7.35 -29.02 -8.41
C GLU A 280 -8.72 -29.57 -7.97
N ALA A 281 -9.72 -28.71 -7.80
CA ALA A 281 -11.09 -29.13 -7.47
C ALA A 281 -11.75 -29.97 -8.58
N LEU A 282 -11.47 -29.69 -9.86
CA LEU A 282 -11.97 -30.49 -10.98
C LEU A 282 -11.34 -31.89 -11.02
N GLU A 283 -10.05 -31.97 -10.70
CA GLU A 283 -9.26 -33.20 -10.64
C GLU A 283 -9.50 -33.99 -9.35
N HIS A 284 -10.04 -33.36 -8.30
CA HIS A 284 -10.39 -34.01 -7.04
C HIS A 284 -11.51 -35.04 -7.29
N GLU A 285 -11.15 -36.32 -7.26
CA GLU A 285 -12.10 -37.42 -7.21
C GLU A 285 -12.41 -37.73 -5.74
N SER A 286 -13.67 -38.01 -5.40
CA SER A 286 -13.94 -38.55 -4.07
C SER A 286 -13.23 -39.89 -3.99
N ASP A 287 -12.16 -39.96 -3.21
CA ASP A 287 -11.69 -41.25 -2.72
C ASP A 287 -12.86 -41.83 -1.90
N GLU A 288 -13.67 -42.70 -2.52
CA GLU A 288 -14.48 -43.65 -1.79
C GLU A 288 -13.52 -44.62 -1.08
N GLU A 289 -12.77 -44.13 -0.10
CA GLU A 289 -12.40 -44.98 1.01
C GLU A 289 -13.73 -45.37 1.65
N THR A 290 -14.11 -46.62 1.37
CA THR A 290 -15.17 -47.31 2.09
C THR A 290 -14.72 -47.31 3.56
N ILE A 291 -15.10 -46.29 4.33
CA ILE A 291 -14.89 -46.25 5.76
C ILE A 291 -15.75 -47.40 6.31
N GLN A 292 -15.12 -48.56 6.48
CA GLN A 292 -15.63 -49.60 7.33
C GLN A 292 -15.82 -48.95 8.70
N ALA A 293 -17.09 -48.80 9.08
CA ALA A 293 -17.53 -48.18 10.30
C ALA A 293 -17.03 -49.00 11.50
N GLU A 294 -15.80 -48.78 11.95
CA GLU A 294 -15.27 -49.40 13.16
C GLU A 294 -14.01 -48.68 13.68
N ASP A 295 -14.00 -47.34 13.76
CA ASP A 295 -13.20 -46.68 14.81
C ASP A 295 -13.69 -45.26 15.11
N SER A 296 -14.36 -45.12 16.25
CA SER A 296 -14.88 -43.86 16.77
C SER A 296 -13.76 -43.07 17.43
N ASN A 297 -12.88 -42.44 16.64
CA ASN A 297 -11.97 -41.38 17.13
C ASN A 297 -11.31 -40.55 16.01
N VAL A 298 -12.02 -40.30 14.90
CA VAL A 298 -11.53 -39.35 13.88
C VAL A 298 -11.72 -37.94 14.41
N ILE A 299 -10.59 -37.32 14.76
CA ILE A 299 -10.43 -35.89 14.98
C ILE A 299 -10.98 -35.20 13.74
N LEU A 300 -12.01 -34.36 13.90
CA LEU A 300 -12.47 -33.42 12.87
C LEU A 300 -11.28 -32.53 12.49
N GLU A 301 -10.52 -32.93 11.47
CA GLU A 301 -9.66 -31.98 10.77
C GLU A 301 -10.55 -30.86 10.24
N PRO A 302 -10.12 -29.59 10.36
CA PRO A 302 -10.92 -28.47 9.90
C PRO A 302 -11.20 -28.66 8.41
N SER A 303 -12.49 -28.72 8.05
CA SER A 303 -13.03 -28.90 6.69
C SER A 303 -12.67 -27.77 5.70
N TRP A 304 -11.67 -26.97 6.01
CA TRP A 304 -11.20 -25.81 5.25
C TRP A 304 -10.03 -26.16 4.34
N ASP A 305 -9.37 -27.30 4.56
CA ASP A 305 -8.23 -27.78 3.76
C ASP A 305 -8.64 -28.88 2.74
N GLN A 306 -9.95 -29.16 2.59
CA GLN A 306 -10.45 -30.15 1.62
C GLN A 306 -11.10 -29.43 0.44
N SER A 307 -10.53 -29.61 -0.76
CA SER A 307 -11.15 -29.16 -2.00
C SER A 307 -12.56 -29.74 -2.13
N PRO A 308 -13.57 -28.95 -2.51
CA PRO A 308 -14.93 -29.43 -2.58
C PRO A 308 -15.05 -30.56 -3.61
N VAL A 309 -15.76 -31.64 -3.24
CA VAL A 309 -16.06 -32.74 -4.17
C VAL A 309 -17.21 -32.31 -5.07
N LEU A 310 -16.87 -31.99 -6.32
CA LEU A 310 -17.85 -31.52 -7.31
C LEU A 310 -18.64 -32.68 -7.94
N SER A 311 -19.94 -32.48 -8.13
CA SER A 311 -20.80 -33.37 -8.91
C SER A 311 -20.40 -33.43 -10.39
N ALA A 312 -20.89 -34.42 -11.15
CA ALA A 312 -20.52 -34.54 -12.57
C ALA A 312 -20.95 -33.32 -13.40
N GLU A 313 -22.09 -32.71 -13.05
CA GLU A 313 -22.65 -31.50 -13.69
C GLU A 313 -21.85 -30.24 -13.29
N GLU A 314 -21.46 -30.13 -12.02
CA GLU A 314 -20.55 -29.08 -11.53
C GLU A 314 -19.17 -29.19 -12.17
N LYS A 315 -18.63 -30.40 -12.37
CA LYS A 315 -17.37 -30.61 -13.08
C LYS A 315 -17.45 -30.20 -14.54
N GLU A 316 -18.58 -30.44 -15.22
CA GLU A 316 -18.77 -29.98 -16.59
C GLU A 316 -18.82 -28.44 -16.65
N THR A 317 -19.58 -27.83 -15.76
CA THR A 317 -19.68 -26.37 -15.62
C THR A 317 -18.33 -25.73 -15.28
N GLY A 318 -17.60 -26.31 -14.33
CA GLY A 318 -16.28 -25.85 -13.93
C GLY A 318 -15.25 -25.97 -15.04
N ARG A 319 -15.34 -26.96 -15.95
CA ARG A 319 -14.48 -27.01 -17.15
C ARG A 319 -14.76 -25.85 -18.10
N HIS A 320 -16.03 -25.48 -18.31
CA HIS A 320 -16.37 -24.29 -19.11
C HIS A 320 -15.84 -23.01 -18.45
N VAL A 321 -15.96 -22.89 -17.13
CA VAL A 321 -15.44 -21.73 -16.37
C VAL A 321 -13.91 -21.67 -16.43
N HIS A 322 -13.24 -22.80 -16.24
CA HIS A 322 -11.79 -22.88 -16.37
C HIS A 322 -11.31 -22.44 -17.77
N ALA A 323 -11.99 -22.87 -18.83
CA ALA A 323 -11.69 -22.44 -20.20
C ALA A 323 -11.89 -20.92 -20.38
N LEU A 324 -13.00 -20.37 -19.87
CA LEU A 324 -13.30 -18.93 -19.90
C LEU A 324 -12.22 -18.12 -19.19
N LEU A 325 -11.88 -18.49 -17.95
CA LEU A 325 -10.86 -17.83 -17.13
C LEU A 325 -9.47 -17.91 -17.78
N THR A 326 -9.14 -19.03 -18.43
CA THR A 326 -7.89 -19.18 -19.19
C THR A 326 -7.81 -18.18 -20.34
N GLN A 327 -8.91 -18.02 -21.10
CA GLN A 327 -8.96 -17.05 -22.20
C GLN A 327 -8.94 -15.61 -21.69
N GLY A 328 -9.67 -15.30 -20.62
CA GLY A 328 -9.63 -13.99 -19.98
C GLY A 328 -8.23 -13.63 -19.50
N LEU A 329 -7.52 -14.53 -18.83
CA LEU A 329 -6.15 -14.30 -18.39
C LEU A 329 -5.18 -14.01 -19.57
N ALA A 330 -5.42 -14.62 -20.73
CA ALA A 330 -4.61 -14.40 -21.93
C ALA A 330 -4.77 -12.98 -22.53
N VAL A 331 -5.80 -12.24 -22.14
CA VAL A 331 -6.03 -10.84 -22.55
C VAL A 331 -4.94 -9.92 -22.01
N LEU A 332 -4.49 -10.10 -20.76
CA LEU A 332 -3.51 -9.22 -20.11
C LEU A 332 -2.16 -9.13 -20.85
N PRO A 333 -1.48 -10.23 -21.22
CA PRO A 333 -0.23 -10.13 -21.97
C PRO A 333 -0.40 -9.61 -23.40
N ALA A 334 -1.59 -9.77 -24.01
CA ALA A 334 -1.90 -9.21 -25.31
C ALA A 334 -2.05 -7.68 -25.23
N LEU A 335 -2.82 -7.19 -24.25
CA LEU A 335 -3.02 -5.76 -24.00
C LEU A 335 -1.73 -5.07 -23.56
N GLY A 336 -0.94 -5.70 -22.68
CA GLY A 336 0.31 -5.13 -22.18
C GLY A 336 1.32 -4.78 -23.28
N LYS A 337 1.29 -5.47 -24.42
CA LYS A 337 2.15 -5.18 -25.59
C LYS A 337 1.68 -3.97 -26.40
N ALA A 338 0.40 -3.61 -26.30
CA ALA A 338 -0.21 -2.53 -27.06
C ALA A 338 -0.19 -1.17 -26.33
N LEU A 339 0.19 -1.16 -25.04
CA LEU A 339 0.20 0.05 -24.22
C LEU A 339 1.29 1.06 -24.62
N ASP A 340 0.89 2.31 -24.78
CA ASP A 340 1.83 3.45 -24.83
C ASP A 340 2.05 4.03 -23.43
N LYS A 341 3.27 3.85 -22.91
CA LYS A 341 3.67 4.29 -21.56
C LYS A 341 3.46 5.79 -21.31
N ARG A 342 3.44 6.62 -22.35
CA ARG A 342 3.38 8.08 -22.21
C ARG A 342 1.97 8.62 -22.07
N THR A 343 0.99 7.92 -22.65
CA THR A 343 -0.38 8.40 -22.77
C THR A 343 -1.38 7.51 -22.05
N TYR A 344 -0.96 6.31 -21.64
CA TYR A 344 -1.84 5.38 -20.97
C TYR A 344 -2.21 5.84 -19.56
N ASP A 345 -3.50 5.82 -19.26
CA ASP A 345 -3.99 6.02 -17.91
C ASP A 345 -3.72 4.77 -17.07
N CYS A 346 -2.57 4.79 -16.40
CA CYS A 346 -2.09 3.69 -15.57
C CYS A 346 -3.00 3.39 -14.39
N ASP A 347 -3.73 4.39 -13.87
CA ASP A 347 -4.65 4.19 -12.74
C ASP A 347 -5.90 3.46 -13.24
N ALA A 348 -6.51 3.91 -14.33
CA ALA A 348 -7.66 3.22 -14.94
C ALA A 348 -7.33 1.77 -15.34
N GLY A 349 -6.12 1.55 -15.88
CA GLY A 349 -5.64 0.22 -16.22
C GLY A 349 -5.44 -0.70 -15.03
N ALA A 350 -4.92 -0.17 -13.91
CA ALA A 350 -4.77 -0.93 -12.68
C ALA A 350 -6.13 -1.29 -12.07
N ASP A 351 -7.06 -0.33 -12.02
CA ASP A 351 -8.41 -0.52 -11.48
C ASP A 351 -9.19 -1.58 -12.28
N ALA A 352 -9.07 -1.57 -13.61
CA ALA A 352 -9.72 -2.56 -14.46
C ALA A 352 -9.20 -3.99 -14.22
N VAL A 353 -7.89 -4.16 -14.02
CA VAL A 353 -7.30 -5.47 -13.75
C VAL A 353 -7.66 -5.97 -12.35
N GLU A 354 -7.67 -5.11 -11.33
CA GLU A 354 -8.15 -5.48 -9.99
C GLU A 354 -9.63 -5.92 -10.03
N ALA A 355 -10.47 -5.21 -10.79
CA ALA A 355 -11.87 -5.59 -10.97
C ALA A 355 -12.02 -6.93 -11.72
N MET A 356 -11.13 -7.23 -12.67
CA MET A 356 -11.10 -8.52 -13.37
C MET A 356 -10.70 -9.66 -12.44
N THR A 357 -9.72 -9.44 -11.55
CA THR A 357 -9.31 -10.43 -10.55
C THR A 357 -10.42 -10.69 -9.53
N ALA A 358 -11.09 -9.64 -9.03
CA ALA A 358 -12.23 -9.81 -8.14
C ALA A 358 -13.38 -10.60 -8.80
N ALA A 359 -13.74 -10.25 -10.05
CA ALA A 359 -14.79 -10.97 -10.77
C ALA A 359 -14.41 -12.43 -11.09
N GLN A 360 -13.12 -12.74 -11.26
CA GLN A 360 -12.65 -14.12 -11.37
C GLN A 360 -12.85 -14.88 -10.05
N ASP A 361 -12.50 -14.28 -8.93
CA ASP A 361 -12.67 -14.87 -7.59
C ASP A 361 -14.15 -15.20 -7.34
N ASP A 362 -15.04 -14.25 -7.62
CA ASP A 362 -16.50 -14.45 -7.53
C ASP A 362 -17.00 -15.58 -8.45
N LEU A 363 -16.44 -15.69 -9.66
CA LEU A 363 -16.79 -16.73 -10.62
C LEU A 363 -16.29 -18.12 -10.19
N ILE A 364 -15.09 -18.22 -9.62
CA ILE A 364 -14.57 -19.47 -9.05
C ILE A 364 -15.43 -19.87 -7.85
N ALA A 365 -15.74 -18.92 -6.96
CA ALA A 365 -16.57 -19.16 -5.79
C ALA A 365 -17.99 -19.64 -6.17
N ALA A 366 -18.57 -19.09 -7.24
CA ALA A 366 -19.88 -19.51 -7.76
C ALA A 366 -19.89 -20.97 -8.27
N VAL A 367 -18.73 -21.54 -8.62
CA VAL A 367 -18.59 -22.96 -9.02
C VAL A 367 -18.26 -23.85 -7.83
N LEU A 368 -17.36 -23.41 -6.95
CA LEU A 368 -16.82 -24.24 -5.86
C LEU A 368 -17.69 -24.25 -4.60
N TYR A 369 -18.43 -23.16 -4.36
CA TYR A 369 -19.15 -22.93 -3.12
C TYR A 369 -20.62 -22.57 -3.42
N GLU A 370 -21.41 -23.58 -3.77
CA GLU A 370 -22.87 -23.47 -3.80
C GLU A 370 -23.43 -23.45 -2.36
N ALA A 371 -23.43 -22.29 -1.70
CA ALA A 371 -24.14 -22.15 -0.42
C ALA A 371 -24.67 -20.72 -0.22
N ASP A 372 -25.97 -20.54 -0.46
CA ASP A 372 -26.93 -19.49 -0.03
C ASP A 372 -26.58 -17.99 -0.16
N GLU A 373 -25.33 -17.60 -0.41
CA GLU A 373 -24.87 -16.19 -0.49
C GLU A 373 -24.02 -15.89 -1.75
N SER A 374 -23.71 -16.88 -2.59
CA SER A 374 -22.90 -16.66 -3.81
C SER A 374 -23.70 -16.05 -4.95
N THR A 375 -23.07 -15.13 -5.69
CA THR A 375 -23.62 -14.52 -6.91
C THR A 375 -24.00 -15.63 -7.88
N PRO A 376 -25.23 -15.64 -8.46
CA PRO A 376 -25.63 -16.68 -9.41
C PRO A 376 -24.60 -16.81 -10.53
N LEU A 377 -24.25 -18.04 -10.92
CA LEU A 377 -23.20 -18.32 -11.91
C LEU A 377 -23.37 -17.48 -13.19
N ALA A 378 -24.59 -17.38 -13.71
CA ALA A 378 -24.88 -16.56 -14.89
C ALA A 378 -24.50 -15.08 -14.70
N THR A 379 -24.74 -14.53 -13.51
CA THR A 379 -24.36 -13.15 -13.15
C THR A 379 -22.84 -13.04 -13.04
N ALA A 380 -22.17 -13.97 -12.35
CA ALA A 380 -20.72 -13.98 -12.19
C ALA A 380 -19.98 -14.08 -13.55
N VAL A 381 -20.50 -14.88 -14.48
CA VAL A 381 -19.98 -14.97 -15.86
C VAL A 381 -20.09 -13.63 -16.59
N GLN A 382 -21.23 -12.94 -16.47
CA GLN A 382 -21.40 -11.62 -17.11
C GLN A 382 -20.54 -10.54 -16.45
N GLU A 383 -20.37 -10.58 -15.13
CA GLU A 383 -19.50 -9.66 -14.40
C GLU A 383 -18.02 -9.85 -14.78
N TYR A 384 -17.57 -11.10 -14.91
CA TYR A 384 -16.22 -11.41 -15.40
C TYR A 384 -16.01 -10.94 -16.85
N ARG A 385 -16.98 -11.19 -17.73
CA ARG A 385 -16.95 -10.67 -19.11
C ARG A 385 -16.87 -9.14 -19.13
N ALA A 386 -17.72 -8.47 -18.37
CA ALA A 386 -17.73 -7.01 -18.27
C ALA A 386 -16.41 -6.48 -17.71
N ALA A 387 -15.77 -7.20 -16.78
CA ALA A 387 -14.44 -6.86 -16.28
C ALA A 387 -13.37 -7.01 -17.37
N CYS A 388 -13.35 -8.12 -18.12
CA CYS A 388 -12.44 -8.30 -19.26
C CYS A 388 -12.61 -7.21 -20.33
N GLN A 389 -13.87 -6.85 -20.65
CA GLN A 389 -14.18 -5.77 -21.57
C GLN A 389 -13.65 -4.42 -21.05
N ARG A 390 -13.85 -4.11 -19.76
CA ARG A 390 -13.30 -2.89 -19.15
C ARG A 390 -11.79 -2.80 -19.29
N VAL A 391 -11.05 -3.91 -19.09
CA VAL A 391 -9.59 -3.91 -19.28
C VAL A 391 -9.24 -3.60 -20.75
N SER A 392 -9.93 -4.22 -21.71
CA SER A 392 -9.74 -3.94 -23.14
C SER A 392 -10.04 -2.47 -23.49
N ASP A 393 -11.13 -1.92 -22.96
CA ASP A 393 -11.56 -0.54 -23.20
C ASP A 393 -10.56 0.50 -22.68
N THR A 394 -9.73 0.14 -21.68
CA THR A 394 -8.66 1.04 -21.22
C THR A 394 -7.56 1.24 -22.26
N VAL A 395 -7.40 0.32 -23.23
CA VAL A 395 -6.30 0.35 -24.20
C VAL A 395 -6.79 0.86 -25.56
N PRO A 396 -6.55 2.14 -25.90
CA PRO A 396 -7.05 2.70 -27.15
C PRO A 396 -6.41 2.03 -28.37
N GLY A 397 -7.24 1.65 -29.35
CA GLY A 397 -6.79 1.13 -30.65
C GLY A 397 -6.56 -0.39 -30.70
N VAL A 398 -6.76 -1.10 -29.59
CA VAL A 398 -6.85 -2.57 -29.62
C VAL A 398 -8.22 -2.95 -30.19
N GLY A 399 -8.23 -3.61 -31.35
CA GLY A 399 -9.47 -4.05 -31.99
C GLY A 399 -10.20 -5.14 -31.20
N ALA A 400 -11.49 -5.34 -31.51
CA ALA A 400 -12.36 -6.34 -30.86
C ALA A 400 -11.75 -7.76 -30.83
N GLY A 401 -10.83 -8.07 -31.73
CA GLY A 401 -10.20 -9.39 -31.87
C GLY A 401 -9.41 -9.90 -30.66
N VAL A 402 -9.06 -9.03 -29.70
CA VAL A 402 -8.37 -9.48 -28.46
C VAL A 402 -9.30 -10.27 -27.54
N LEU A 403 -10.62 -10.09 -27.67
CA LEU A 403 -11.61 -10.80 -26.87
C LEU A 403 -12.24 -11.98 -27.62
N ASP A 404 -11.85 -12.27 -28.86
CA ASP A 404 -12.47 -13.34 -29.67
C ASP A 404 -12.44 -14.70 -28.95
N GLY A 405 -11.31 -15.07 -28.35
CA GLY A 405 -11.20 -16.32 -27.59
C GLY A 405 -12.06 -16.35 -26.32
N LEU A 406 -12.30 -15.19 -25.70
CA LEU A 406 -13.20 -15.06 -24.55
C LEU A 406 -14.67 -15.23 -24.99
N GLU A 407 -15.05 -14.60 -26.10
CA GLU A 407 -16.40 -14.71 -26.68
C GLU A 407 -16.71 -16.14 -27.18
N GLU A 408 -15.72 -16.82 -27.77
CA GLU A 408 -15.83 -18.24 -28.13
C GLU A 408 -16.07 -19.13 -26.90
N ALA A 409 -15.36 -18.88 -25.79
CA ALA A 409 -15.57 -19.62 -24.54
C ALA A 409 -16.92 -19.32 -23.89
N LEU A 410 -17.45 -18.10 -24.01
CA LEU A 410 -18.76 -17.72 -23.50
C LEU A 410 -19.92 -18.46 -24.18
N HIS A 411 -19.77 -18.80 -25.47
CA HIS A 411 -20.79 -19.55 -26.21
C HIS A 411 -21.08 -20.94 -25.62
N ALA A 412 -20.15 -21.50 -24.83
CA ALA A 412 -20.34 -22.79 -24.16
C ALA A 412 -21.40 -22.74 -23.03
N PHE A 413 -21.76 -21.55 -22.53
CA PHE A 413 -22.68 -21.39 -21.40
C PHE A 413 -24.16 -21.28 -21.80
N HIS A 414 -24.50 -21.24 -23.09
CA HIS A 414 -25.88 -21.05 -23.58
C HIS A 414 -26.64 -19.91 -22.90
N LEU A 415 -25.94 -18.85 -22.48
CA LEU A 415 -26.48 -17.64 -21.85
C LEU A 415 -27.12 -16.69 -22.86
#